data_AF-A0A6I1ZF84-F1
#
_entry.id   AF-A0A6I1ZF84-F1
#
_cell.length_a   1.000
_cell.length_b   1.000
_cell.length_c   1.000
_cell.angle_alpha   90.00
_cell.angle_beta   90.00
_cell.angle_gamma   90.00
#
_symmetry.space_group_name_H-M   'P 1'
#
loop_
_entity.id
_entity.type
_entity.pdbx_description
1 polymer ?
#
loop_
_entity_poly.entity_id
_entity_poly.type
_entity_poly.pdbx_seq_one_letter_code
_entity_poly.pdbx_strand_id
1 'polypeptide(L)'
;TGVVATPEQAGEAHAQVRAILQELFPDLPVERVRILYGGSVKSANTAQLINTPGIDGFLIGGASLDIDEYVKIAEISQKETKVKP
;
A
#
# COMPACT_ATOMS: atom_id res chain seq x y z
N THR A 1 -4.21 18.47 -3.17
CA THR A 1 -2.88 18.73 -3.79
C THR A 1 -2.83 18.25 -5.24
N GLY A 2 -3.58 17.21 -5.64
CA GLY A 2 -3.60 16.74 -7.04
C GLY A 2 -2.32 16.04 -7.50
N VAL A 3 -1.32 15.94 -6.61
CA VAL A 3 -0.04 15.28 -6.85
C VAL A 3 -0.15 13.83 -6.39
N VAL A 4 0.19 12.91 -7.28
CA VAL A 4 0.30 11.47 -6.98
C VAL A 4 1.69 11.24 -6.41
N ALA A 5 1.79 10.65 -5.22
CA ALA A 5 3.08 10.29 -4.65
C ALA A 5 3.75 9.19 -5.49
N THR A 6 5.06 9.25 -5.64
CA THR A 6 5.81 8.20 -6.34
C THR A 6 5.91 6.94 -5.46
N PRO A 7 6.15 5.75 -6.04
CA PRO A 7 6.40 4.53 -5.28
C PRO A 7 7.52 4.68 -4.26
N GLU A 8 8.58 5.41 -4.61
CA GLU A 8 9.73 5.67 -3.74
C GLU A 8 9.30 6.46 -2.50
N GLN A 9 8.54 7.54 -2.71
CA GLN A 9 8.00 8.35 -1.61
C GLN A 9 7.07 7.54 -0.70
N ALA A 10 6.23 6.68 -1.28
CA ALA A 10 5.35 5.80 -0.51
C ALA A 10 6.16 4.76 0.30
N GLY A 11 7.17 4.15 -0.30
CA GLY A 11 8.06 3.20 0.36
C GLY A 11 8.85 3.82 1.50
N GLU A 12 9.42 5.01 1.30
CA GLU A 12 10.14 5.76 2.34
C GLU A 12 9.23 6.07 3.54
N ALA A 13 8.01 6.55 3.28
CA ALA A 13 7.05 6.82 4.34
C ALA A 13 6.67 5.54 5.12
N HIS A 14 6.42 4.43 4.42
CA HIS A 14 6.11 3.15 5.06
C HIS A 14 7.28 2.60 5.89
N ALA A 15 8.52 2.75 5.41
CA ALA A 15 9.72 2.35 6.15
C ALA A 15 9.88 3.17 7.44
N GLN A 16 9.66 4.48 7.38
CA GLN A 16 9.70 5.36 8.57
C GLN A 16 8.62 4.97 9.59
N VAL A 17 7.38 4.72 9.15
CA VAL A 17 6.31 4.26 10.05
C VAL A 17 6.69 2.94 10.73
N ARG A 18 7.26 1.99 9.98
CA ARG A 18 7.68 0.70 10.54
C ARG A 18 8.82 0.86 11.56
N ALA A 19 9.77 1.75 11.31
CA ALA A 19 10.83 2.09 12.27
C ALA A 19 10.26 2.69 13.56
N ILE A 20 9.33 3.65 13.45
CA ILE A 20 8.66 4.25 14.61
C ILE A 20 7.90 3.19 15.42
N LEU A 21 7.20 2.26 14.76
CA LEU A 21 6.51 1.17 15.46
C LEU A 21 7.49 0.28 16.23
N GLN A 22 8.66 -0.01 15.66
CA GLN A 22 9.68 -0.84 16.30
C GLN A 22 10.30 -0.16 17.52
N GLU A 23 10.50 1.17 17.45
CA GLU A 23 11.00 1.98 18.56
C GLU A 23 9.99 2.07 19.71
N LEU A 24 8.71 2.30 19.40
CA LEU A 24 7.65 2.44 20.39
C LEU A 24 7.25 1.10 21.02
N PHE A 25 7.37 0.00 20.27
CA PHE A 25 6.96 -1.33 20.69
C PHE A 25 8.06 -2.37 20.40
N PRO A 26 9.14 -2.42 21.22
CA PRO A 26 10.27 -3.32 20.98
C PRO A 26 9.91 -4.81 20.88
N ASP A 27 8.89 -5.23 21.64
CA ASP A 27 8.42 -6.63 21.68
C ASP A 27 7.33 -6.95 20.64
N LEU A 28 6.88 -5.96 19.86
CA LEU A 28 5.86 -6.17 18.84
C LEU A 28 6.48 -6.75 17.57
N PRO A 29 5.93 -7.83 16.99
CA PRO A 29 6.32 -8.30 15.66
C PRO A 29 5.81 -7.30 14.59
N VAL A 30 6.55 -6.21 14.37
CA VAL A 30 6.19 -5.10 13.47
C VAL A 30 6.03 -5.54 12.01
N GLU A 31 6.65 -6.65 11.62
CA GLU A 31 6.49 -7.28 10.31
C GLU A 31 5.09 -7.85 10.10
N ARG A 32 4.35 -8.16 11.18
CA ARG A 32 2.95 -8.61 11.11
C ARG A 32 1.94 -7.47 11.06
N VAL A 33 2.37 -6.25 11.36
CA VAL A 33 1.53 -5.06 11.26
C VAL A 33 1.42 -4.67 9.79
N ARG A 34 0.18 -4.66 9.28
CA ARG A 34 -0.12 -4.21 7.91
C ARG A 34 -0.13 -2.68 7.87
N ILE A 35 0.72 -2.10 7.06
CA ILE A 35 0.77 -0.67 6.77
C ILE A 35 0.17 -0.46 5.37
N LEU A 36 -1.01 0.16 5.32
CA LEU A 36 -1.76 0.39 4.09
C LEU A 36 -1.41 1.76 3.49
N TYR A 37 -1.24 1.82 2.17
CA TYR A 37 -1.07 3.08 1.47
C TYR A 37 -2.44 3.74 1.23
N GLY A 38 -2.62 4.94 1.80
CA GLY A 38 -3.88 5.70 1.72
C GLY A 38 -3.88 6.85 0.71
N GLY A 39 -2.89 6.91 -0.19
CA GLY A 39 -2.82 7.92 -1.24
C GLY A 39 -3.78 7.65 -2.42
N SER A 40 -3.55 8.34 -3.54
CA SER A 40 -4.38 8.19 -4.75
C SER A 40 -4.13 6.84 -5.45
N VAL A 41 -4.90 5.81 -5.09
CA VAL A 41 -4.88 4.49 -5.71
C VAL A 41 -5.93 4.40 -6.82
N LYS A 42 -5.49 3.92 -7.99
CA LYS A 42 -6.31 3.63 -9.17
C LYS A 42 -5.81 2.32 -9.79
N SER A 43 -6.62 1.64 -10.57
CA SER A 43 -6.23 0.42 -11.29
C SER A 43 -4.93 0.62 -12.09
N ALA A 44 -4.77 1.80 -12.71
CA ALA A 44 -3.59 2.18 -13.50
C ALA A 44 -2.26 2.24 -12.73
N ASN A 45 -2.26 2.44 -11.40
CA ASN A 45 -1.03 2.52 -10.59
C ASN A 45 -0.94 1.42 -9.52
N THR A 46 -1.96 0.57 -9.41
CA THR A 46 -2.08 -0.46 -8.36
C THR A 46 -0.91 -1.44 -8.40
N ALA A 47 -0.55 -1.95 -9.58
CA ALA A 47 0.51 -2.94 -9.73
C ALA A 47 1.88 -2.40 -9.30
N GLN A 48 2.17 -1.14 -9.62
CA GLN A 48 3.43 -0.51 -9.24
C GLN A 48 3.49 -0.26 -7.72
N LEU A 49 2.39 0.24 -7.14
CA LEU A 49 2.33 0.55 -5.72
C LEU A 49 2.38 -0.72 -4.85
N ILE A 50 1.63 -1.77 -5.17
CA ILE A 50 1.60 -2.97 -4.32
C ILE A 50 2.92 -3.76 -4.33
N ASN A 51 3.73 -3.57 -5.37
CA ASN A 51 5.08 -4.12 -5.47
C ASN A 51 6.14 -3.26 -4.75
N THR A 52 5.77 -2.09 -4.24
CA THR A 52 6.67 -1.25 -3.44
C THR A 52 6.94 -1.93 -2.10
N PRO A 53 8.21 -2.11 -1.70
CA PRO A 53 8.55 -2.70 -0.40
C PRO A 53 7.88 -1.96 0.76
N GLY A 54 7.27 -2.71 1.68
CA GLY A 54 6.62 -2.18 2.87
C GLY A 54 5.17 -1.70 2.69
N ILE A 55 4.63 -1.70 1.46
CA ILE A 55 3.20 -1.50 1.21
C ILE A 55 2.47 -2.84 1.33
N ASP A 56 1.59 -2.96 2.33
CA ASP A 56 0.89 -4.20 2.65
C ASP A 56 -0.54 -4.25 2.09
N GLY A 57 -0.95 -3.18 1.40
CA GLY A 57 -2.29 -3.03 0.81
C GLY A 57 -2.69 -1.57 0.69
N PHE A 58 -3.99 -1.33 0.46
CA PHE A 58 -4.53 -0.01 0.15
C PHE A 58 -5.73 0.37 1.02
N LEU A 59 -5.80 1.65 1.37
CA LEU A 59 -7.01 2.30 1.87
C LEU A 59 -7.55 3.22 0.77
N ILE A 60 -8.52 2.71 0.01
CA ILE A 60 -8.92 3.31 -1.27
C ILE A 60 -9.98 4.39 -1.03
N GLY A 61 -9.69 5.62 -1.51
CA GLY A 61 -10.61 6.76 -1.46
C GLY A 61 -11.63 6.75 -2.60
N GLY A 62 -11.67 7.82 -3.41
CA GLY A 62 -12.71 8.01 -4.43
C GLY A 62 -12.86 6.87 -5.46
N ALA A 63 -11.79 6.13 -5.76
CA ALA A 63 -11.85 4.97 -6.65
C ALA A 63 -12.68 3.80 -6.08
N SER A 64 -12.98 3.80 -4.77
CA SER A 64 -13.88 2.82 -4.15
C SER A 64 -15.36 3.06 -4.44
N LEU A 65 -15.72 4.24 -4.95
CA LEU A 65 -17.11 4.60 -5.28
C LEU A 65 -17.52 4.13 -6.69
N ASP A 66 -16.56 3.68 -7.49
CA ASP A 66 -16.76 3.04 -8.78
C ASP A 66 -16.47 1.54 -8.61
N ILE A 67 -17.50 0.70 -8.77
CA ILE A 67 -17.39 -0.74 -8.51
C ILE A 67 -16.41 -1.42 -9.47
N ASP A 68 -16.37 -1.01 -10.74
CA ASP A 68 -15.51 -1.63 -11.74
C ASP A 68 -14.05 -1.28 -11.48
N GLU A 69 -13.79 -0.04 -11.08
CA GLU A 69 -12.46 0.41 -10.68
C GLU A 69 -11.99 -0.28 -9.39
N TYR A 70 -12.86 -0.36 -8.38
CA TYR A 70 -12.54 -1.00 -7.10
C TYR A 70 -12.22 -2.49 -7.26
N VAL A 71 -13.03 -3.22 -8.05
CA VAL A 71 -12.80 -4.64 -8.34
C VAL A 71 -11.47 -4.83 -9.07
N LYS A 72 -11.16 -4.00 -10.08
CA LYS A 72 -9.87 -4.06 -10.77
C LYS A 72 -8.69 -3.85 -9.82
N ILE A 73 -8.78 -2.89 -8.90
CA ILE A 73 -7.74 -2.67 -7.89
C ILE A 73 -7.55 -3.93 -7.04
N ALA A 74 -8.64 -4.53 -6.55
CA ALA A 74 -8.58 -5.74 -5.74
C ALA A 74 -8.00 -6.94 -6.49
N GLU A 75 -8.38 -7.15 -7.76
CA GLU A 75 -7.86 -8.23 -8.61
C GLU A 75 -6.36 -8.07 -8.89
N ILE A 76 -5.91 -6.85 -9.23
CA ILE A 76 -4.49 -6.56 -9.43
C ILE A 76 -3.73 -6.81 -8.12
N SER A 77 -4.21 -6.27 -6.99
CA SER A 77 -3.58 -6.51 -5.68
C SER A 77 -3.48 -8.00 -5.35
N GLN A 78 -4.54 -8.78 -5.59
CA GLN A 78 -4.53 -10.21 -5.34
C GLN A 78 -3.54 -10.95 -6.25
N LYS A 79 -3.47 -10.57 -7.53
CA LYS A 79 -2.55 -11.17 -8.49
C LYS A 79 -1.09 -10.92 -8.09
N GLU A 80 -0.72 -9.68 -7.81
CA GLU A 80 0.66 -9.31 -7.47
C GLU A 80 1.11 -9.93 -6.13
N THR A 81 0.22 -10.01 -5.14
CA THR A 81 0.55 -10.57 -3.82
C THR A 81 0.69 -12.10 -3.82
N LYS A 82 -0.04 -12.82 -4.68
CA LYS A 82 0.11 -14.28 -4.86
C LYS A 82 1.39 -14.68 -5.60
N VAL A 83 2.06 -13.75 -6.28
CA VAL A 83 3.28 -13.99 -7.06
C VAL A 83 4.55 -13.75 -6.23
N LYS A 84 4.44 -13.19 -5.01
CA LYS A 84 5.57 -13.04 -4.09
C LYS A 84 5.96 -14.42 -3.51
N PRO A 85 7.22 -14.87 -3.66
CA PRO A 85 7.70 -16.13 -3.10
C PRO A 85 7.70 -16.13 -1.57
#